data_AF-K1YSK4-F1
#
_entry.id   AF-K1YSK4-F1
#
_cell.length_a   1.000
_cell.length_b   1.000
_cell.length_c   1.000
_cell.angle_alpha   90.00
_cell.angle_beta   90.00
_cell.angle_gamma   90.00
#
_symmetry.space_group_name_H-M   'P 1'
#
loop_
_entity.id
_entity.type
_entity.pdbx_description
1 polymer ?
#
loop_
_entity_poly.entity_id
_entity_poly.type
_entity_poly.pdbx_seq_one_letter_code
_entity_poly.pdbx_strand_id
1 'polypeptide(L)'
;MPYKEIKGLKAQNLRDHMNEAELIFTALAELSTRQIAESVDASGMSENAEAGKKGGKIAKSARLELEKKTGKSVVTSENFLPPTKPVKQIEPTPDMGVDDE
;
A
#
# COMPACT_ATOMS: atom_id res chain seq x y z
N MET A 1 12.53 7.48 3.61
CA MET A 1 11.92 7.00 2.36
C MET A 1 10.42 6.82 2.57
N PRO A 2 9.57 7.65 1.95
CA PRO A 2 8.13 7.40 1.89
C PRO A 2 7.81 5.99 1.37
N TYR A 3 6.78 5.35 1.92
CA TYR A 3 6.40 3.96 1.64
C TYR A 3 6.16 3.68 0.14
N LYS A 4 5.76 4.72 -0.62
CA LYS A 4 5.64 4.67 -2.07
C LYS A 4 6.97 4.40 -2.78
N GLU A 5 8.10 4.89 -2.25
CA GLU A 5 9.44 4.64 -2.82
C GLU A 5 9.83 3.17 -2.67
N ILE A 6 9.52 2.55 -1.52
CA ILE A 6 9.77 1.11 -1.27
C ILE A 6 9.00 0.25 -2.28
N LYS A 7 7.80 0.69 -2.66
CA LYS A 7 6.93 0.04 -3.65
C LYS A 7 7.19 0.49 -5.10
N GLY A 8 8.12 1.42 -5.34
CA GLY A 8 8.41 1.96 -6.67
C GLY A 8 7.26 2.73 -7.32
N LEU A 9 6.31 3.25 -6.52
CA LEU A 9 5.10 3.90 -7.01
C LEU A 9 5.34 5.40 -7.21
N LYS A 10 4.88 5.91 -8.36
CA LYS A 10 4.89 7.36 -8.65
C LYS A 10 3.53 7.98 -8.34
N ALA A 11 2.52 7.64 -9.16
CA ALA A 11 1.18 8.20 -9.06
C ALA A 11 0.12 7.19 -8.56
N GLN A 12 0.46 5.90 -8.46
CA GLN A 12 -0.54 4.89 -8.09
C GLN A 12 -0.97 4.99 -6.61
N ASN A 13 -2.18 4.50 -6.35
CA ASN A 13 -2.72 4.36 -5.01
C ASN A 13 -1.98 3.29 -4.24
N LEU A 14 -1.39 3.65 -3.10
CA LEU A 14 -0.56 2.72 -2.33
C LEU A 14 -1.35 1.48 -1.88
N ARG A 15 -2.62 1.64 -1.52
CA ARG A 15 -3.48 0.56 -1.01
C ARG A 15 -3.63 -0.59 -2.00
N ASP A 16 -3.67 -0.29 -3.31
CA ASP A 16 -3.82 -1.30 -4.37
C ASP A 16 -2.54 -2.12 -4.57
N HIS A 17 -1.44 -1.66 -3.99
CA HIS A 17 -0.10 -2.24 -4.10
C HIS A 17 0.43 -2.76 -2.76
N MET A 18 -0.43 -2.84 -1.74
CA MET A 18 -0.13 -3.41 -0.43
C MET A 18 -0.55 -4.88 -0.38
N ASN A 19 0.30 -5.71 0.20
CA ASN A 19 -0.02 -7.09 0.53
C ASN A 19 -1.01 -7.17 1.70
N GLU A 20 -1.57 -8.36 1.94
CA GLU A 20 -2.56 -8.60 2.99
C GLU A 20 -2.08 -8.15 4.37
N ALA A 21 -0.84 -8.47 4.74
CA ALA A 21 -0.29 -8.09 6.03
C ALA A 21 -0.19 -6.56 6.18
N GLU A 22 0.29 -5.87 5.15
CA GLU A 22 0.38 -4.40 5.11
C GLU A 22 -1.02 -3.76 5.30
N LEU A 23 -2.05 -4.31 4.67
CA LEU A 23 -3.44 -3.85 4.81
C LEU A 23 -3.95 -4.06 6.23
N ILE A 24 -3.69 -5.23 6.83
CA ILE A 24 -4.09 -5.55 8.21
C ILE A 24 -3.42 -4.59 9.21
N PHE A 25 -2.12 -4.36 9.09
CA PHE A 25 -1.40 -3.45 9.99
C PHE A 25 -1.83 -1.99 9.82
N THR A 26 -2.23 -1.60 8.61
CA THR A 26 -2.81 -0.28 8.35
C THR A 26 -4.18 -0.15 9.02
N ALA A 27 -5.05 -1.15 8.87
CA ALA A 27 -6.35 -1.18 9.55
C ALA A 27 -6.20 -1.19 11.08
N LEU A 28 -5.19 -1.90 11.61
CA LEU A 28 -4.88 -1.89 13.04
C LEU A 28 -4.47 -0.49 13.53
N ALA A 29 -3.66 0.23 12.76
CA ALA A 29 -3.27 1.61 13.10
C ALA A 29 -4.48 2.55 13.09
N GLU A 30 -5.33 2.45 12.08
CA GLU A 30 -6.56 3.25 11.93
C GLU A 30 -7.55 2.97 13.07
N LEU A 31 -7.84 1.69 13.33
CA LEU A 31 -8.71 1.27 14.43
C LEU A 31 -8.17 1.77 15.78
N SER A 32 -6.88 1.55 16.04
CA SER A 32 -6.26 1.97 17.31
C SER A 32 -6.30 3.48 17.49
N THR A 33 -6.03 4.24 16.42
CA THR A 33 -6.10 5.71 16.44
C THR A 33 -7.51 6.17 16.79
N ARG A 34 -8.52 5.63 16.10
CA ARG A 34 -9.92 5.99 16.31
C ARG A 34 -10.38 5.68 17.74
N GLN A 35 -10.10 4.47 18.23
CA GLN A 35 -10.49 4.06 19.58
C GLN A 35 -9.82 4.94 20.66
N ILE A 36 -8.56 5.33 20.46
CA ILE A 36 -7.86 6.22 21.38
C ILE A 36 -8.48 7.62 21.36
N ALA A 37 -8.73 8.16 20.16
CA ALA A 37 -9.37 9.47 20.00
C ALA A 37 -10.75 9.50 20.68
N GLU A 38 -11.58 8.48 20.46
CA GLU A 38 -12.89 8.32 21.11
C GLU A 38 -12.77 8.22 22.64
N SER A 39 -11.79 7.45 23.14
CA SER A 39 -11.62 7.25 24.59
C SER A 39 -11.22 8.51 25.38
N VAL A 40 -10.63 9.50 24.71
CA VAL A 40 -10.20 10.76 25.33
C VAL A 40 -11.04 11.95 24.87
N ASP A 41 -12.12 11.70 24.12
CA ASP A 41 -12.96 12.73 23.50
C ASP A 41 -12.15 13.78 22.72
N ALA A 42 -11.22 13.30 21.89
CA ALA A 42 -10.34 14.16 21.10
C ALA A 42 -11.15 14.97 20.07
N SER A 43 -11.14 16.28 20.23
CA SER A 43 -11.91 17.22 19.38
C SER A 43 -11.00 18.08 18.51
N GLY A 44 -9.78 18.36 18.97
CA GLY A 44 -8.82 19.23 18.29
C GLY A 44 -7.78 18.50 17.43
N MET A 45 -7.11 19.24 16.55
CA MET A 45 -6.02 18.70 15.73
C MET A 45 -4.86 18.17 16.57
N SER A 46 -4.51 18.85 17.67
CA SER A 46 -3.42 18.41 18.56
C SER A 46 -3.73 17.06 19.21
N GLU A 47 -4.95 16.88 19.70
CA GLU A 47 -5.39 15.64 20.37
C GLU A 47 -5.47 14.48 19.38
N ASN A 48 -6.03 14.72 18.19
CA ASN A 48 -6.08 13.74 17.12
C ASN A 48 -4.68 13.36 16.61
N ALA A 49 -3.74 14.31 16.57
CA ALA A 49 -2.35 14.02 16.22
C ALA A 49 -1.68 13.11 17.27
N GLU A 50 -1.93 13.34 18.56
CA GLU A 50 -1.44 12.48 19.63
C GLU A 50 -2.10 11.09 19.60
N ALA A 51 -3.41 11.01 19.34
CA ALA A 51 -4.10 9.74 19.13
C ALA A 51 -3.51 8.96 17.94
N GLY A 52 -3.22 9.65 16.83
CA GLY A 52 -2.57 9.06 15.65
C GLY A 52 -1.17 8.51 15.93
N LYS A 53 -0.35 9.24 16.68
CA LYS A 53 0.98 8.76 17.11
C LYS A 53 0.85 7.50 17.96
N LYS A 54 -0.09 7.47 18.92
CA LYS A 54 -0.31 6.32 19.80
C LYS A 54 -0.85 5.11 19.02
N GLY A 55 -1.85 5.29 18.16
CA GLY A 55 -2.39 4.23 17.31
C GLY A 55 -1.34 3.65 16.36
N GLY A 56 -0.54 4.50 15.72
CA GLY A 56 0.58 4.06 14.90
C GLY A 56 1.65 3.30 15.69
N LYS A 57 1.92 3.68 16.94
CA LYS A 57 2.87 2.97 17.82
C LYS A 57 2.37 1.56 18.19
N ILE A 58 1.07 1.38 18.40
CA ILE A 58 0.46 0.06 18.65
C ILE A 58 0.67 -0.84 17.44
N ALA A 59 0.28 -0.38 16.24
CA ALA A 59 0.45 -1.16 15.02
C ALA A 59 1.93 -1.49 14.73
N LYS A 60 2.85 -0.54 14.95
CA LYS A 60 4.29 -0.77 14.83
C LYS A 60 4.78 -1.86 15.78
N SER A 61 4.33 -1.83 17.04
CA SER A 61 4.75 -2.81 18.06
C SER A 61 4.28 -4.21 17.68
N ALA A 62 3.01 -4.36 17.29
CA ALA A 62 2.45 -5.63 16.82
C ALA A 62 3.18 -6.14 15.57
N ARG A 63 3.53 -5.25 14.62
CA ARG A 63 4.29 -5.60 13.42
C ARG A 63 5.66 -6.16 13.78
N LEU A 64 6.41 -5.44 14.60
CA LEU A 64 7.75 -5.85 15.03
C LEU A 64 7.72 -7.18 15.80
N GLU A 65 6.68 -7.41 16.61
CA GLU A 65 6.51 -8.67 17.32
C GLU A 65 6.25 -9.84 16.36
N LEU A 66 5.39 -9.65 15.37
CA LEU A 66 5.14 -10.65 14.33
C LEU A 66 6.40 -10.92 13.50
N GLU A 67 7.10 -9.89 13.05
CA GLU A 67 8.34 -9.99 12.28
C GLU A 67 9.41 -10.75 13.08
N LYS A 68 9.55 -10.46 14.38
CA LYS A 68 10.46 -11.17 15.28
C LYS A 68 10.12 -12.65 15.44
N LYS A 69 8.84 -12.99 15.55
CA LYS A 69 8.38 -14.38 15.74
C LYS A 69 8.45 -15.21 14.46
N THR A 70 8.23 -14.59 13.30
CA THR A 70 8.14 -15.28 12.01
C THR A 70 9.42 -15.22 11.19
N GLY A 71 10.32 -14.28 11.49
CA GLY A 71 11.52 -14.01 10.69
C GLY A 71 11.23 -13.38 9.33
N LYS A 72 9.98 -13.00 9.04
CA LYS A 72 9.54 -12.43 7.76
C LYS A 72 9.16 -10.97 7.94
N SER A 73 9.60 -10.11 7.03
CA SER A 73 9.19 -8.70 7.00
C SER A 73 7.73 -8.58 6.57
N VAL A 74 6.95 -7.74 7.24
CA VAL A 74 5.58 -7.39 6.83
C VAL A 74 5.61 -6.42 5.66
N VAL A 75 6.52 -5.45 5.71
CA VAL A 75 6.74 -4.49 4.63
C VAL A 75 7.67 -5.13 3.60
N THR A 76 7.17 -5.37 2.40
CA THR A 76 7.96 -5.93 1.30
C THR A 76 7.87 -5.03 0.07
N SER A 77 8.84 -5.12 -0.83
CA SER A 77 8.76 -4.47 -2.14
C SER A 77 7.80 -5.19 -3.10
N GLU A 78 7.18 -6.29 -2.66
CA GLU A 78 6.26 -7.07 -3.48
C GLU A 78 5.01 -6.25 -3.79
N ASN A 79 4.52 -6.40 -5.02
CA ASN A 79 3.36 -5.69 -5.52
C ASN A 79 2.17 -6.65 -5.58
N PHE A 80 1.03 -6.25 -5.03
CA PHE A 80 -0.19 -7.06 -5.01
C PHE A 80 -0.83 -7.21 -6.40
N LEU A 81 -0.57 -6.28 -7.32
CA LEU A 81 -1.07 -6.38 -8.69
C LEU A 81 -0.19 -7.33 -9.52
N PRO A 82 -0.78 -8.27 -10.27
CA PRO A 82 -0.03 -9.08 -11.21
C PRO A 82 0.64 -8.18 -12.26
N PRO A 83 1.81 -8.56 -12.80
CA PRO A 83 2.43 -7.80 -13.88
C PRO A 83 1.42 -7.66 -15.03
N THR A 84 1.16 -6.43 -15.45
CA THR A 84 0.28 -6.14 -16.59
C THR A 84 0.78 -6.95 -17.78
N LYS A 85 -0.09 -7.80 -18.36
CA LYS A 85 0.26 -8.58 -19.55
C LYS A 85 0.84 -7.64 -20.61
N PRO A 86 1.96 -7.98 -21.27
CA PRO A 86 2.48 -7.14 -22.34
C PRO A 86 1.38 -6.96 -23.38
N VAL A 87 1.11 -5.69 -23.72
CA VAL A 87 0.18 -5.35 -24.80
C VAL A 87 0.70 -6.04 -26.05
N LYS A 88 -0.11 -6.95 -26.60
CA LYS A 88 0.23 -7.68 -27.83
C LYS A 88 0.45 -6.62 -28.92
N GLN A 89 1.69 -6.47 -29.36
CA GLN A 89 2.03 -5.57 -30.45
C GLN A 89 1.22 -6.05 -31.67
N ILE A 90 0.31 -5.22 -32.14
CA ILE A 90 -0.50 -5.53 -33.32
C ILE A 90 0.48 -5.52 -34.49
N GLU A 91 0.67 -6.65 -35.15
CA GLU A 91 1.49 -6.71 -36.36
C GLU A 91 0.86 -5.77 -37.40
N PRO A 92 1.66 -4.93 -38.09
CA PRO A 92 1.13 -4.11 -39.17
C PRO A 92 0.54 -5.03 -40.24
N THR A 93 -0.71 -4.76 -40.65
CA THR A 93 -1.37 -5.47 -41.75
C THR A 93 -0.50 -5.37 -43.01
N PRO A 94 -0.36 -6.46 -43.80
CA PRO A 94 0.36 -6.40 -45.07
C PRO A 94 -0.29 -5.36 -45.97
N ASP A 95 0.53 -4.47 -46.52
CA ASP A 95 0.17 -3.54 -47.58
C ASP A 95 -0.35 -4.35 -48.77
N MET A 96 -1.66 -4.32 -49.01
CA MET A 96 -2.21 -4.84 -50.25
C MET A 96 -1.89 -3.80 -51.32
N GLY A 97 -0.76 -4.04 -51.99
CA GLY A 97 -0.34 -3.28 -53.16
C GLY A 97 -1.52 -3.10 -54.10
N VAL A 98 -1.84 -1.85 -54.39
CA VAL A 98 -2.72 -1.51 -55.50
C VAL A 98 -1.91 -1.83 -56.76
N ASP A 99 -2.24 -2.93 -57.41
CA ASP A 99 -1.76 -3.19 -58.77
C ASP A 99 -2.33 -2.08 -59.67
N ASP A 100 -1.45 -1.19 -60.13
CA ASP A 100 -1.75 -0.20 -61.18
C ASP A 100 -1.92 -0.94 -62.52
N GLU A 101 -3.16 -1.03 -63.03
CA GLU A 101 -3.47 -1.14 -64.46
C GLU A 101 -4.37 0.03 -64.89
#